data_AF-A0A392UJG7-F1
#
_entry.id   AF-A0A392UJG7-F1
#
_cell.length_a   1.000
_cell.length_b   1.000
_cell.length_c   1.000
_cell.angle_alpha   90.00
_cell.angle_beta   90.00
_cell.angle_gamma   90.00
#
_symmetry.space_group_name_H-M   'P 1'
#
loop_
_entity.id
_entity.type
_entity.pdbx_description
1 polymer ?
#
loop_
_entity_poly.entity_id
_entity_poly.type
_entity_poly.pdbx_seq_one_letter_code
_entity_poly.pdbx_strand_id
1 'polypeptide(L)' 'DKEPGTEKIYRPIPDGDFEIIPLGEDPSKGIKIGPGLPDLVKRQLEACLKENAKPFAWIAAEMPGIDPEVACHQLTIDP' A
#
# COMPACT_ATOMS: atom_id res chain seq x y z
N ASP A 1 11.66 -1.22 -28.68
CA ASP A 1 10.34 -1.43 -28.05
C ASP A 1 10.49 -1.53 -26.54
N LYS A 2 10.11 -0.47 -25.81
CA LYS A 2 10.07 -0.46 -24.34
C LYS A 2 8.60 -0.67 -23.98
N GLU A 3 8.25 -1.86 -23.51
CA GLU A 3 6.89 -2.14 -23.05
C GLU A 3 6.54 -1.16 -21.91
N PRO A 4 5.46 -0.37 -22.04
CA PRO A 4 5.04 0.54 -20.98
C PRO A 4 4.38 -0.29 -19.88
N GLY A 5 5.05 -0.41 -18.72
CA GLY A 5 4.43 -1.02 -17.54
C GLY A 5 5.31 -1.95 -16.68
N THR A 6 6.59 -2.14 -17.00
CA THR A 6 7.47 -3.06 -16.25
C THR A 6 8.45 -2.40 -15.30
N GLU A 7 8.34 -1.09 -15.04
CA GLU A 7 9.11 -0.49 -13.94
C GLU A 7 8.66 -1.13 -12.64
N LYS A 8 9.53 -1.97 -12.08
CA LYS A 8 9.38 -2.56 -10.76
C LYS A 8 9.44 -1.39 -9.76
N ILE A 9 8.27 -0.82 -9.45
CA ILE A 9 8.16 0.19 -8.41
C ILE A 9 8.62 -0.47 -7.11
N TYR A 10 9.83 -0.10 -6.67
CA TYR A 10 10.38 -0.55 -5.40
C TYR A 10 9.46 -0.01 -4.30
N ARG A 11 8.66 -0.91 -3.71
CA ARG A 11 7.83 -0.59 -2.56
C ARG A 11 8.67 -0.88 -1.33
N PRO A 12 9.17 0.14 -0.63
CA PRO A 12 9.98 -0.10 0.54
C PRO A 12 9.18 -0.88 1.57
N ILE A 13 9.83 -1.90 2.11
CA ILE A 13 9.25 -2.71 3.17
C ILE A 13 9.49 -1.93 4.46
N PRO A 14 8.45 -1.72 5.29
CA PRO A 14 8.67 -1.15 6.61
C PRO A 14 9.73 -1.97 7.35
N ASP A 15 10.72 -1.29 7.92
CA ASP A 15 11.67 -1.93 8.80
C ASP A 15 10.97 -2.37 10.11
N GLY A 16 11.43 -3.46 10.70
CA GLY A 16 10.84 -4.08 11.89
C GLY A 16 9.67 -5.03 11.63
N ASP A 17 9.11 -5.54 12.73
CA ASP A 17 8.01 -6.52 12.69
C ASP A 17 6.71 -5.88 12.22
N PHE A 18 5.91 -6.65 11.48
CA PHE A 18 4.58 -6.26 11.06
C PHE A 18 3.68 -7.48 10.83
N GLU A 19 2.39 -7.24 10.88
CA GLU A 19 1.35 -8.20 10.50
C GLU A 19 0.74 -7.81 9.16
N ILE A 20 0.45 -8.82 8.31
CA ILE A 20 -0.30 -8.61 7.07
C ILE A 20 -1.77 -8.85 7.34
N ILE A 21 -2.59 -7.86 7.04
CA ILE A 21 -4.05 -7.93 7.21
C ILE A 21 -4.70 -7.90 5.82
N PRO A 22 -5.49 -8.91 5.45
CA PRO A 22 -6.13 -8.96 4.14
C PRO A 22 -7.21 -7.87 4.03
N LEU A 23 -7.23 -7.18 2.89
CA LEU A 23 -8.14 -6.08 2.59
C LEU A 23 -9.15 -6.44 1.48
N GLY A 24 -9.71 -7.65 1.57
CA GLY A 24 -10.66 -8.19 0.60
C GLY A 24 -10.37 -9.64 0.25
N GLU A 25 -10.89 -10.09 -0.90
CA GLU A 25 -10.73 -11.47 -1.40
C GLU A 25 -9.40 -11.67 -2.14
N ASP A 26 -8.84 -10.60 -2.70
CA ASP A 26 -7.58 -10.66 -3.45
C ASP A 26 -6.39 -10.82 -2.48
N PRO A 27 -5.67 -11.95 -2.50
CA PRO A 27 -4.55 -12.20 -1.59
C PRO A 27 -3.36 -11.27 -1.82
N SER A 28 -3.29 -10.56 -2.96
CA SER A 28 -2.27 -9.54 -3.23
C SER A 28 -2.57 -8.20 -2.55
N LYS A 29 -3.80 -8.00 -2.06
CA LYS A 29 -4.31 -6.76 -1.48
C LYS A 29 -4.35 -6.85 0.04
N GLY A 30 -3.18 -6.70 0.65
CA GLY A 30 -3.00 -6.68 2.10
C GLY A 30 -2.32 -5.39 2.59
N ILE A 31 -2.63 -5.01 3.83
CA ILE A 31 -1.95 -3.91 4.53
C ILE A 31 -0.95 -4.47 5.54
N LYS A 32 0.16 -3.77 5.76
CA LYS A 32 1.15 -4.11 6.80
C LYS A 32 0.97 -3.17 7.99
N ILE A 33 0.75 -3.72 9.18
CA ILE A 33 0.60 -2.95 10.43
C ILE A 33 1.70 -3.36 11.42
N GLY A 34 2.44 -2.39 11.96
CA GLY A 34 3.44 -2.65 13.00
C GLY A 34 2.82 -2.94 14.37
N PRO A 35 3.52 -3.65 15.28
CA PRO A 35 2.98 -4.16 16.55
C PRO A 35 2.71 -3.10 17.63
N GLY A 36 3.05 -1.83 17.38
CA GLY A 36 2.99 -0.77 18.40
C GLY A 36 1.60 -0.18 18.69
N LEU A 37 0.55 -0.66 18.03
CA LEU A 37 -0.80 -0.11 18.20
C LEU A 37 -1.57 -0.83 19.33
N PRO A 38 -2.22 -0.09 20.24
CA PRO A 38 -3.19 -0.69 21.16
C PRO A 38 -4.29 -1.44 20.40
N ASP A 39 -4.76 -2.57 20.92
CA ASP A 39 -5.73 -3.45 20.25
C ASP A 39 -6.97 -2.73 19.72
N LEU A 40 -7.52 -1.81 20.52
CA LEU A 40 -8.69 -1.04 20.11
C LEU A 40 -8.39 -0.17 18.88
N VAL A 41 -7.24 0.51 18.88
CA VAL A 41 -6.79 1.38 17.80
C VAL A 41 -6.52 0.55 16.55
N LYS A 42 -5.87 -0.61 16.70
CA LYS A 42 -5.61 -1.55 15.59
C LYS A 42 -6.93 -1.99 14.94
N ARG A 43 -7.93 -2.41 15.72
CA ARG A 43 -9.24 -2.83 15.20
C ARG A 43 -9.98 -1.70 14.50
N GLN A 44 -9.94 -0.48 15.05
CA GLN A 44 -10.56 0.68 14.42
C GLN A 44 -9.90 1.04 13.09
N LEU A 45 -8.56 0.98 13.04
CA LEU A 45 -7.79 1.21 11.83
C LEU A 45 -8.11 0.16 10.76
N GLU A 46 -8.15 -1.13 11.14
CA GLU A 46 -8.54 -2.21 10.24
C GLU A 46 -9.93 -2.02 9.64
N ALA A 47 -10.92 -1.69 10.48
CA ALA A 47 -12.29 -1.46 10.04
C ALA A 47 -12.36 -0.30 9.03
N CYS A 48 -11.74 0.83 9.37
CA CYS A 48 -11.66 1.99 8.50
C CYS A 48 -11.03 1.66 7.15
N LEU A 49 -9.90 0.94 7.13
CA LEU A 49 -9.23 0.57 5.89
C LEU A 49 -10.08 -0.41 5.06
N LYS A 50 -10.73 -1.39 5.69
CA LYS A 50 -11.63 -2.35 5.00
C LYS A 50 -12.85 -1.66 4.39
N GLU A 51 -13.46 -0.70 5.08
CA GLU A 51 -14.57 0.10 4.56
C GLU A 51 -14.17 0.92 3.31
N ASN A 52 -12.90 1.32 3.23
CA ASN A 52 -12.35 2.11 2.13
C ASN A 52 -11.59 1.29 1.09
N ALA A 53 -11.66 -0.05 1.12
CA ALA A 53 -10.87 -0.93 0.25
C ALA A 53 -11.08 -0.74 -1.26
N LYS A 54 -12.28 -0.32 -1.66
CA LYS A 54 -12.67 -0.13 -3.07
C LYS A 54 -12.11 1.16 -3.71
N PRO A 55 -12.15 2.33 -3.05
CA PRO A 55 -11.57 3.55 -3.60
C PRO A 55 -10.03 3.63 -3.52
N PHE A 56 -9.35 2.74 -2.79
CA PHE A 56 -7.88 2.75 -2.74
C PHE A 56 -7.27 2.29 -4.07
N ALA A 57 -6.45 3.15 -4.66
CA ALA A 57 -5.52 2.79 -5.72
C ALA A 57 -4.34 2.00 -5.12
N TRP A 58 -4.19 0.74 -5.52
CA TRP A 58 -3.12 -0.16 -5.06
C TRP A 58 -1.78 0.11 -5.73
N ILE A 59 -1.83 0.73 -6.90
CA ILE A 59 -0.68 1.22 -7.65
C ILE A 59 -0.99 2.61 -8.18
N ALA A 60 0.03 3.42 -8.40
CA ALA A 60 -0.13 4.78 -8.93
C ALA A 60 -0.94 4.83 -10.24
N ALA A 61 -0.78 3.81 -11.10
CA ALA A 61 -1.52 3.69 -12.35
C ALA A 61 -3.04 3.51 -12.19
N GLU A 62 -3.53 3.14 -11.00
CA GLU A 62 -4.97 3.04 -10.71
C GLU A 62 -5.61 4.40 -10.37
N MET A 63 -4.83 5.49 -10.29
CA MET A 63 -5.36 6.85 -10.08
C MET A 63 -5.60 7.59 -11.40
N PRO A 64 -6.84 7.64 -11.92
CA PRO A 64 -7.13 8.28 -13.21
C PRO A 64 -6.89 9.79 -13.15
N GLY A 65 -6.26 10.33 -14.19
CA GLY A 65 -6.02 11.77 -14.34
C GLY A 65 -4.80 12.30 -13.58
N ILE A 66 -4.04 11.44 -12.89
CA ILE A 66 -2.77 11.80 -12.24
C ILE A 66 -1.65 11.05 -12.97
N ASP A 67 -0.62 11.77 -13.39
CA ASP A 67 0.58 11.15 -13.98
C ASP A 67 1.25 10.24 -12.94
N PRO A 68 1.55 8.96 -13.24
CA PRO A 68 2.29 8.08 -12.35
C PRO A 68 3.60 8.66 -11.82
N GLU A 69 4.32 9.50 -12.57
CA GLU A 69 5.54 10.17 -12.09
C GLU A 69 5.24 11.22 -11.00
N VAL A 70 4.05 11.82 -11.03
CA VAL A 70 3.57 12.75 -10.00
C VAL A 70 2.99 11.98 -8.79
N ALA A 71 2.34 10.85 -9.04
CA ALA A 71 1.80 9.99 -7.99
C ALA A 71 2.88 9.24 -7.20
N CYS A 72 3.93 8.78 -7.87
CA CYS A 72 5.04 8.04 -7.29
C CYS A 72 6.09 9.00 -6.71
N HIS A 73 6.21 9.03 -5.39
CA HIS A 73 7.34 9.67 -4.73
C HIS A 73 8.36 8.60 -4.33
N GLN A 74 9.61 8.77 -4.75
CA GLN A 74 10.71 7.95 -4.24
C GLN A 74 11.04 8.45 -2.84
N LEU A 75 10.76 7.63 -1.82
CA LEU A 75 11.25 7.89 -0.48
C LEU A 75 12.78 7.94 -0.53
N THR A 76 13.39 8.92 0.13
CA THR A 76 14.85 8.99 0.32
C THR A 76 15.24 7.91 1.33
N ILE A 77 15.30 6.66 0.87
CA ILE A 77 15.68 5.53 1.69
C ILE A 77 17.15 5.26 1.42
N ASP A 78 17.96 5.34 2.47
CA ASP A 78 19.35 4.92 2.42
C ASP A 78 19.37 3.38 2.30
N PRO A 79 20.02 2.80 1.28
CA PRO A 79 19.95 1.36 0.98
C PRO A 79 20.65 0.45 1.99
#